data_AF-A0A3R8M6W6-F1
#
_entry.id   AF-A0A3R8M6W6-F1
#
_cell.length_a   1.000
_cell.length_b   1.000
_cell.length_c   1.000
_cell.angle_alpha   90.00
_cell.angle_beta   90.00
_cell.angle_gamma   90.00
#
_symmetry.space_group_name_H-M   'P 1'
#
loop_
_entity.id
_entity.type
_entity.pdbx_description
1 polymer ?
#
loop_
_entity_poly.entity_id
_entity_poly.type
_entity_poly.pdbx_seq_one_letter_code
_entity_poly.pdbx_strand_id
1 'polypeptide(L)'
;MRRIALAVLAAAGLSACSPKLPSGVDEALLTQSVGKSIGSPSTCVVIADASGKLVWRGGGYVTCSRNLPSCEGAQTTAETLLKASLGKPARFISCASGGANGATVGWSIGPVPTGEGKPPRGLTYVAVMEGERALPGLEIKDRVERAFTKAGF
;
A
#
# COMPACT_ATOMS: atom_id res chain seq x y z
N MET A 1 25.61 14.16 -53.22
CA MET A 1 25.17 14.89 -52.01
C MET A 1 23.70 14.58 -51.77
N ARG A 2 23.14 14.25 -50.61
CA ARG A 2 23.59 13.81 -49.28
C ARG A 2 22.31 13.20 -48.69
N ARG A 3 22.34 11.93 -48.29
CA ARG A 3 21.18 11.16 -47.81
C ARG A 3 20.66 11.80 -46.52
N ILE A 4 19.41 12.28 -46.51
CA ILE A 4 18.74 12.78 -45.30
C ILE A 4 17.99 11.62 -44.67
N ALA A 5 18.42 11.29 -43.46
CA ALA A 5 17.92 10.22 -42.63
C ALA A 5 16.50 10.51 -42.13
N LEU A 6 15.57 9.60 -42.40
CA LEU A 6 14.36 9.45 -41.60
C LEU A 6 14.62 8.35 -40.58
N ALA A 7 15.09 8.73 -39.40
CA ALA A 7 15.06 7.92 -38.19
C ALA A 7 13.90 8.42 -37.33
N VAL A 8 12.72 7.86 -37.55
CA VAL A 8 11.55 8.06 -36.70
C VAL A 8 11.14 6.67 -36.21
N LEU A 9 10.72 6.59 -34.94
CA LEU A 9 10.13 5.44 -34.24
C LEU A 9 11.08 4.46 -33.54
N ALA A 10 11.48 4.81 -32.31
CA ALA A 10 11.68 3.83 -31.23
C ALA A 10 11.65 4.53 -29.86
N ALA A 11 10.49 5.08 -29.46
CA ALA A 11 10.31 5.68 -28.13
C ALA A 11 9.07 5.15 -27.40
N ALA A 12 8.72 3.87 -27.60
CA ALA A 12 7.64 3.20 -26.88
C ALA A 12 8.16 1.87 -26.33
N GLY A 13 8.79 1.89 -25.15
CA GLY A 13 9.36 0.65 -24.59
C GLY A 13 9.70 0.65 -23.10
N LEU A 14 9.37 1.69 -22.32
CA LEU A 14 9.82 1.81 -20.92
C LEU A 14 8.71 1.71 -19.86
N SER A 15 7.45 1.50 -20.23
CA SER A 15 6.32 1.48 -19.28
C SER A 15 5.87 0.07 -18.82
N ALA A 16 6.59 -1.01 -19.19
CA ALA A 16 6.14 -2.39 -18.93
C ALA A 16 6.58 -3.01 -17.58
N CYS A 17 7.44 -2.34 -16.79
CA CYS A 17 8.01 -2.92 -15.56
C CYS A 17 7.41 -2.37 -14.26
N SER A 18 6.33 -1.59 -14.31
CA SER A 18 5.71 -1.09 -13.08
C SER A 18 4.79 -2.14 -12.46
N PRO A 19 4.83 -2.32 -11.12
CA PRO A 19 3.77 -2.99 -10.36
C PRO A 19 2.40 -2.57 -10.89
N LYS A 20 1.63 -3.51 -11.44
CA LYS A 20 0.35 -3.19 -12.09
C LYS A 20 -0.79 -3.66 -11.21
N LEU A 21 -1.62 -2.71 -10.82
CA LEU A 21 -2.91 -2.99 -10.21
C LEU A 21 -3.79 -3.84 -11.16
N PRO A 22 -4.74 -4.62 -10.62
CA PRO A 22 -5.70 -5.35 -11.43
C PRO A 22 -6.47 -4.45 -12.39
N SER A 23 -6.94 -5.03 -13.50
CA SER A 23 -7.83 -4.32 -14.41
C SER A 23 -9.08 -3.80 -13.70
N GLY A 24 -9.51 -2.59 -14.06
CA GLY A 24 -10.68 -1.93 -13.47
C GLY A 24 -10.44 -1.27 -12.10
N VAL A 25 -9.20 -1.26 -11.58
CA VAL A 25 -8.81 -0.36 -10.48
C VAL A 25 -8.32 0.95 -11.05
N ASP A 26 -8.87 2.06 -10.56
CA ASP A 26 -8.38 3.40 -10.86
C ASP A 26 -7.27 3.78 -9.87
N GLU A 27 -6.02 3.77 -10.34
CA GLU A 27 -4.84 4.08 -9.53
C GLU A 27 -4.81 5.54 -9.05
N ALA A 28 -5.29 6.48 -9.87
CA ALA A 28 -5.32 7.89 -9.50
C ALA A 28 -6.37 8.12 -8.39
N LEU A 29 -7.55 7.51 -8.54
CA LEU A 29 -8.59 7.55 -7.52
C LEU A 29 -8.19 6.81 -6.25
N LEU A 30 -7.46 5.70 -6.37
CA LEU A 30 -6.88 4.98 -5.23
C LEU A 30 -5.93 5.90 -4.45
N THR A 31 -4.96 6.49 -5.13
CA THR A 31 -3.97 7.40 -4.54
C THR A 31 -4.66 8.58 -3.87
N GLN A 32 -5.61 9.21 -4.55
CA GLN A 32 -6.37 10.33 -3.99
C GLN A 32 -7.20 9.91 -2.77
N SER A 33 -7.89 8.76 -2.85
CA SER A 33 -8.79 8.29 -1.79
C SER A 33 -8.02 7.88 -0.54
N VAL A 34 -6.88 7.19 -0.68
CA VAL A 34 -6.00 6.84 0.44
C VAL A 34 -5.43 8.11 1.07
N GLY A 35 -4.94 9.05 0.25
CA GLY A 35 -4.43 10.35 0.72
C GLY A 35 -5.46 11.14 1.52
N LYS A 36 -6.72 11.17 1.09
CA LYS A 36 -7.81 11.82 1.83
C LYS A 36 -8.21 11.07 3.11
N SER A 37 -8.11 9.75 3.13
CA SER A 37 -8.66 8.92 4.21
C SER A 37 -7.70 8.79 5.40
N ILE A 38 -6.41 8.56 5.09
CA ILE A 38 -5.37 8.32 6.10
C ILE A 38 -4.06 9.04 5.78
N GLY A 39 -4.01 9.93 4.79
CA GLY A 39 -2.76 10.56 4.36
C GLY A 39 -2.08 11.39 5.45
N SER A 40 -0.82 11.07 5.71
CA SER A 40 0.10 11.84 6.55
C SER A 40 1.54 11.62 6.05
N PRO A 41 2.52 12.43 6.47
CA PRO A 41 3.93 12.20 6.16
C PRO A 41 4.46 10.82 6.62
N SER A 42 3.80 10.19 7.59
CA SER A 42 4.17 8.90 8.17
C SER A 42 3.34 7.72 7.63
N THR A 43 2.42 7.96 6.70
CA THR A 43 1.54 6.93 6.17
C THR A 43 2.24 6.11 5.09
N CYS A 44 2.14 4.79 5.22
CA CYS A 44 2.48 3.86 4.15
C CYS A 44 1.34 2.87 3.94
N VAL A 45 0.99 2.63 2.67
CA VAL A 45 0.11 1.54 2.26
C VAL A 45 0.80 0.76 1.17
N VAL A 46 0.85 -0.56 1.30
CA VAL A 46 1.40 -1.46 0.28
C VAL A 46 0.38 -2.55 -0.03
N ILE A 47 0.30 -2.94 -1.29
CA ILE A 47 -0.56 -4.03 -1.77
C ILE A 47 0.31 -5.00 -2.56
N ALA A 48 0.09 -6.29 -2.37
CA ALA A 48 0.72 -7.35 -3.15
C ALA A 48 -0.29 -8.38 -3.67
N ASP A 49 0.13 -9.07 -4.72
CA ASP A 49 -0.53 -10.29 -5.16
C ASP A 49 -0.25 -11.49 -4.25
N ALA A 50 -0.87 -12.63 -4.57
CA ALA A 50 -0.73 -13.87 -3.81
C ALA A 50 0.71 -14.42 -3.78
N SER A 51 1.58 -14.01 -4.71
CA SER A 51 3.01 -14.38 -4.72
C SER A 51 3.87 -13.47 -3.82
N GLY A 52 3.27 -12.41 -3.27
CA GLY A 52 3.98 -11.41 -2.47
C GLY A 52 4.68 -10.34 -3.31
N LYS A 53 4.44 -10.31 -4.62
CA LYS A 53 4.93 -9.23 -5.49
C LYS A 53 4.09 -7.98 -5.22
N LEU A 54 4.76 -6.89 -4.85
CA LEU A 54 4.10 -5.60 -4.70
C LEU A 54 3.47 -5.18 -6.04
N VAL A 55 2.20 -4.80 -5.98
CA VAL A 55 1.41 -4.30 -7.11
C VAL A 55 1.07 -2.82 -6.98
N TRP A 56 1.18 -2.26 -5.77
CA TRP A 56 0.96 -0.83 -5.51
C TRP A 56 1.57 -0.37 -4.18
N ARG A 57 1.96 0.91 -4.12
CA ARG A 57 2.43 1.59 -2.91
C ARG A 57 1.84 3.00 -2.83
N GLY A 58 1.15 3.29 -1.73
CA GLY A 58 0.78 4.62 -1.31
C GLY A 58 1.75 5.13 -0.25
N GLY A 59 2.38 6.28 -0.50
CA GLY A 59 3.41 6.85 0.36
C GLY A 59 4.83 6.72 -0.23
N GLY A 60 5.76 7.49 0.32
CA GLY A 60 7.15 7.51 -0.13
C GLY A 60 7.89 6.21 0.20
N TYR A 61 8.88 5.84 -0.64
CA TYR A 61 9.72 4.66 -0.40
C TYR A 61 10.33 4.68 1.00
N VAL A 62 10.94 5.81 1.39
CA VAL A 62 11.56 5.98 2.72
C VAL A 62 10.55 5.73 3.84
N THR A 63 9.33 6.27 3.73
CA THR A 63 8.26 6.07 4.72
C THR A 63 7.87 4.60 4.84
N CYS A 64 7.75 3.89 3.72
CA CYS A 64 7.38 2.47 3.70
C CYS A 64 8.50 1.51 4.13
N SER A 65 9.75 1.94 4.04
CA SER A 65 10.92 1.16 4.47
C SER A 65 11.32 1.41 5.93
N ARG A 66 10.55 2.22 6.68
CA ARG A 66 10.81 2.45 8.11
C ARG A 66 10.69 1.14 8.88
N ASN A 67 11.64 0.92 9.77
CA ASN A 67 11.57 -0.15 10.75
C ASN A 67 10.72 0.34 11.93
N LEU A 68 9.61 -0.35 12.18
CA LEU A 68 8.60 0.01 13.17
C LEU A 68 8.26 -1.20 14.04
N PRO A 69 7.80 -1.01 15.30
CA PRO A 69 7.42 -2.13 16.14
C PRO A 69 6.28 -2.94 15.51
N SER A 70 6.41 -4.27 15.47
CA SER A 70 5.35 -5.18 15.00
C SER A 70 4.18 -5.29 15.98
N CYS A 71 4.30 -4.68 17.16
CA CYS A 71 3.42 -4.88 18.32
C CYS A 71 3.40 -6.30 18.89
N GLU A 72 4.36 -7.14 18.48
CA GLU A 72 4.55 -8.52 18.96
C GLU A 72 5.98 -8.72 19.52
N GLY A 73 6.67 -7.63 19.88
CA GLY A 73 8.02 -7.66 20.44
C GLY A 73 9.17 -7.69 19.42
N ALA A 74 8.87 -7.52 18.12
CA ALA A 74 9.87 -7.42 17.05
C ALA A 74 9.76 -6.07 16.32
N GLN A 75 10.75 -5.78 15.48
CA GLN A 75 10.72 -4.68 14.51
C GLN A 75 10.42 -5.23 13.12
N THR A 76 9.68 -4.49 12.30
CA THR A 76 9.33 -4.89 10.94
C THR A 76 9.15 -3.69 10.02
N THR A 77 9.11 -3.96 8.72
CA THR A 77 8.71 -2.99 7.68
C THR A 77 7.33 -3.35 7.15
N ALA A 78 6.68 -2.40 6.46
CA ALA A 78 5.38 -2.66 5.84
C ALA A 78 5.44 -3.83 4.83
N GLU A 79 6.52 -3.90 4.03
CA GLU A 79 6.69 -4.96 3.04
C GLU A 79 7.00 -6.33 3.67
N THR A 80 7.87 -6.36 4.70
CA THR A 80 8.16 -7.60 5.44
C THR A 80 6.89 -8.15 6.10
N LEU A 81 6.12 -7.27 6.74
CA LEU A 81 4.87 -7.65 7.40
C LEU A 81 3.81 -8.12 6.39
N LEU A 82 3.74 -7.48 5.23
CA LEU A 82 2.85 -7.88 4.15
C LEU A 82 3.17 -9.31 3.69
N LYS A 83 4.46 -9.60 3.41
CA LYS A 83 4.89 -10.91 2.92
C LYS A 83 4.62 -12.01 3.95
N ALA A 84 4.86 -11.71 5.23
CA ALA A 84 4.58 -12.63 6.34
C ALA A 84 3.08 -12.88 6.58
N SER A 85 2.20 -12.06 6.01
CA SER A 85 0.75 -12.07 6.23
C SER A 85 -0.05 -12.59 5.04
N LEU A 86 0.60 -12.98 3.93
CA LEU A 86 -0.07 -13.57 2.78
C LEU A 86 -0.86 -14.82 3.19
N GLY A 87 -2.14 -14.86 2.82
CA GLY A 87 -3.04 -15.98 3.13
C GLY A 87 -3.41 -16.13 4.61
N LYS A 88 -3.04 -15.17 5.47
CA LYS A 88 -3.37 -15.19 6.90
C LYS A 88 -4.62 -14.35 7.21
N PRO A 89 -5.29 -14.60 8.35
CA PRO A 89 -6.39 -13.76 8.80
C PRO A 89 -5.97 -12.29 8.94
N ALA A 90 -6.93 -11.39 8.73
CA ALA A 90 -6.71 -9.97 8.92
C ALA A 90 -6.34 -9.67 10.38
N ARG A 91 -5.46 -8.69 10.59
CA ARG A 91 -4.99 -8.24 11.90
C ARG A 91 -4.95 -6.72 11.93
N PHE A 92 -5.48 -6.15 13.02
CA PHE A 92 -5.54 -4.72 13.24
C PHE A 92 -4.97 -4.45 14.63
N ILE A 93 -3.75 -3.95 14.69
CA ILE A 93 -2.98 -3.90 15.93
C ILE A 93 -2.35 -2.52 16.11
N SER A 94 -2.15 -2.12 17.36
CA SER A 94 -1.51 -0.85 17.69
C SER A 94 -0.74 -0.95 18.99
N CYS A 95 0.35 -0.21 19.09
CA CYS A 95 1.21 -0.18 20.26
C CYS A 95 2.03 1.11 20.28
N ALA A 96 2.74 1.34 21.39
CA ALA A 96 3.72 2.42 21.46
C ALA A 96 4.82 2.20 20.41
N SER A 97 5.17 3.25 19.65
CA SER A 97 6.21 3.15 18.61
C SER A 97 7.63 3.29 19.18
N GLY A 98 7.76 3.78 20.43
CA GLY A 98 9.04 4.20 21.01
C GLY A 98 9.55 5.53 20.45
N GLY A 99 8.78 6.20 19.59
CA GLY A 99 9.06 7.54 19.09
C GLY A 99 8.82 8.64 20.13
N ALA A 100 9.14 9.87 19.76
CA ALA A 100 8.97 11.04 20.63
C ALA A 100 7.50 11.21 21.07
N ASN A 101 7.31 11.85 22.23
CA ASN A 101 6.01 12.34 22.71
C ASN A 101 4.89 11.28 22.80
N GLY A 102 5.24 10.03 23.12
CA GLY A 102 4.24 8.96 23.25
C GLY A 102 3.65 8.52 21.91
N ALA A 103 4.40 8.70 20.81
CA ALA A 103 4.00 8.24 19.49
C ALA A 103 3.57 6.76 19.49
N THR A 104 2.54 6.48 18.69
CA THR A 104 2.01 5.13 18.50
C THR A 104 2.21 4.70 17.06
N VAL A 105 2.18 3.39 16.85
CA VAL A 105 2.08 2.79 15.52
C VAL A 105 0.76 2.03 15.43
N GLY A 106 0.04 2.24 14.33
CA GLY A 106 -1.15 1.49 13.98
C GLY A 106 -0.92 0.70 12.70
N TRP A 107 -1.19 -0.60 12.74
CA TRP A 107 -1.12 -1.51 11.60
C TRP A 107 -2.50 -2.02 11.24
N SER A 108 -2.85 -1.92 9.95
CA SER A 108 -3.95 -2.66 9.36
C SER A 108 -3.41 -3.63 8.31
N ILE A 109 -3.76 -4.90 8.44
CA ILE A 109 -3.25 -5.99 7.61
C ILE A 109 -4.43 -6.85 7.21
N GLY A 110 -4.60 -7.14 5.94
CA GLY A 110 -5.69 -8.01 5.52
C GLY A 110 -5.83 -8.17 4.02
N PRO A 111 -6.80 -8.99 3.57
CA PRO A 111 -7.16 -9.05 2.18
C PRO A 111 -7.70 -7.69 1.71
N VAL A 112 -7.38 -7.29 0.49
CA VAL A 112 -8.05 -6.15 -0.13
C VAL A 112 -9.51 -6.54 -0.38
N PRO A 113 -10.49 -5.74 0.08
CA PRO A 113 -11.90 -6.05 -0.12
C PRO A 113 -12.20 -6.17 -1.62
N THR A 114 -13.03 -7.14 -1.96
CA THR A 114 -13.52 -7.31 -3.33
C THR A 114 -14.89 -6.62 -3.43
N GLY A 115 -15.04 -5.71 -4.39
CA GLY A 115 -16.30 -5.04 -4.63
C GLY A 115 -17.41 -6.01 -5.04
N GLU A 116 -18.66 -5.62 -4.82
CA GLU A 116 -19.82 -6.43 -5.18
C GLU A 116 -19.80 -6.78 -6.68
N GLY A 117 -20.06 -8.06 -6.99
CA GLY A 117 -20.06 -8.56 -8.37
C GLY A 117 -18.66 -8.75 -9.00
N LYS A 118 -17.56 -8.54 -8.27
CA LYS A 118 -16.20 -8.76 -8.78
C LYS A 118 -15.62 -10.10 -8.31
N PRO A 119 -14.77 -10.75 -9.13
CA PRO A 119 -14.07 -11.96 -8.69
C PRO A 119 -13.04 -11.62 -7.59
N PRO A 120 -12.83 -12.53 -6.61
CA PRO A 120 -11.76 -12.37 -5.64
C PRO A 120 -10.41 -12.18 -6.33
N ARG A 121 -9.67 -11.15 -5.94
CA ARG A 121 -8.39 -10.80 -6.58
C ARG A 121 -7.16 -11.36 -5.85
N GLY A 122 -7.37 -11.97 -4.68
CA GLY A 122 -6.29 -12.59 -3.89
C GLY A 122 -5.20 -11.60 -3.46
N LEU A 123 -5.54 -10.32 -3.34
CA LEU A 123 -4.59 -9.27 -2.93
C LEU A 123 -4.57 -9.12 -1.42
N THR A 124 -3.38 -8.83 -0.88
CA THR A 124 -3.18 -8.52 0.53
C THR A 124 -2.63 -7.10 0.65
N TYR A 125 -3.10 -6.34 1.64
CA TYR A 125 -2.57 -5.02 1.96
C TYR A 125 -1.96 -4.97 3.36
N VAL A 126 -1.02 -4.04 3.52
CA VAL A 126 -0.61 -3.49 4.81
C VAL A 126 -0.72 -1.98 4.73
N ALA A 127 -1.42 -1.38 5.68
CA ALA A 127 -1.46 0.06 5.89
C ALA A 127 -0.92 0.37 7.29
N VAL A 128 -0.02 1.35 7.38
CA VAL A 128 0.62 1.74 8.63
C VAL A 128 0.68 3.25 8.76
N MET A 129 0.45 3.71 9.99
CA MET A 129 0.71 5.07 10.42
C MET A 129 1.56 5.02 11.69
N GLU A 130 2.49 5.95 11.82
CA GLU A 130 3.25 6.14 13.06
C GLU A 130 3.32 7.63 13.43
N GLY A 131 3.26 7.92 14.73
CA GLY A 131 3.36 9.27 15.28
C GLY A 131 2.33 9.54 16.37
N GLU A 132 2.33 10.76 16.90
CA GLU A 132 1.42 11.19 17.96
C GLU A 132 -0.05 11.14 17.57
N ARG A 133 -0.35 11.38 16.29
CA ARG A 133 -1.71 11.33 15.71
C ARG A 133 -1.93 10.10 14.83
N ALA A 134 -1.13 9.05 15.02
CA ALA A 134 -1.37 7.80 14.32
C ALA A 134 -2.73 7.23 14.72
N LEU A 135 -3.48 6.79 13.72
CA LEU A 135 -4.77 6.16 13.96
C LEU A 135 -4.56 4.72 14.45
N PRO A 136 -5.44 4.19 15.31
CA PRO A 136 -5.44 2.77 15.64
C PRO A 136 -5.63 1.91 14.40
N GLY A 137 -5.08 0.70 14.40
CA GLY A 137 -5.11 -0.23 13.26
C GLY A 137 -6.53 -0.50 12.74
N LEU A 138 -7.50 -0.61 13.64
CA LEU A 138 -8.91 -0.83 13.28
C LEU A 138 -9.51 0.38 12.55
N GLU A 139 -9.12 1.59 12.93
CA GLU A 139 -9.58 2.80 12.27
C GLU A 139 -8.88 3.00 10.91
N ILE A 140 -7.59 2.65 10.81
CA ILE A 140 -6.86 2.59 9.54
C ILE A 140 -7.57 1.66 8.58
N LYS A 141 -7.92 0.44 9.02
CA LYS A 141 -8.70 -0.54 8.24
C LYS A 141 -9.96 0.09 7.66
N ASP A 142 -10.83 0.62 8.52
CA ASP A 142 -12.12 1.14 8.07
C ASP A 142 -11.96 2.28 7.05
N ARG A 143 -10.96 3.14 7.23
CA ARG A 143 -10.69 4.27 6.34
C ARG A 143 -10.05 3.83 5.01
N VAL A 144 -9.08 2.91 5.05
CA VAL A 144 -8.37 2.46 3.85
C VAL A 144 -9.22 1.53 2.99
N GLU A 145 -10.04 0.67 3.59
CA GLU A 145 -10.91 -0.23 2.84
C GLU A 145 -12.01 0.53 2.11
N ARG A 146 -12.54 1.61 2.70
CA ARG A 146 -13.44 2.54 1.96
C ARG A 146 -12.73 3.19 0.77
N ALA A 147 -11.44 3.51 0.88
CA ALA A 147 -10.67 4.03 -0.24
C ALA A 147 -10.47 2.97 -1.33
N PHE A 148 -10.26 1.71 -0.96
CA PHE A 148 -10.18 0.60 -1.89
C PHE A 148 -11.48 0.40 -2.66
N THR A 149 -12.63 0.36 -1.97
CA THR A 149 -13.93 0.23 -2.63
C THR A 149 -14.18 1.37 -3.63
N LYS A 150 -13.86 2.63 -3.24
CA LYS A 150 -13.99 3.79 -4.14
C LYS A 150 -13.12 3.67 -5.40
N ALA A 151 -11.93 3.10 -5.26
CA ALA A 151 -10.99 2.92 -6.37
C ALA A 151 -11.35 1.75 -7.31
N GLY A 152 -12.41 1.01 -7.01
CA GLY A 152 -12.83 -0.11 -7.85
C GLY A 152 -12.11 -1.42 -7.54
N PHE A 153 -11.70 -1.64 -6.29
CA PHE A 153 -11.50 -3.01 -5.81
C PHE A 153 -12.80 -3.80 -5.75
#